data_AF-A0A8R7PL29-F1
#
_entry.id   AF-A0A8R7PL29-F1
#
_cell.length_a   1.000
_cell.length_b   1.000
_cell.length_c   1.000
_cell.angle_alpha   90.00
_cell.angle_beta   90.00
_cell.angle_gamma   90.00
#
_symmetry.space_group_name_H-M   'P 1'
#
loop_
_entity.id
_entity.type
_entity.pdbx_description
1 polymer ?
#
loop_
_entity_poly.entity_id
_entity_poly.type
_entity_poly.pdbx_seq_one_letter_code
_entity_poly.pdbx_strand_id
1 'polypeptide(L)'
;MEVAEKAIQDGDDILKEDVVRLGAKLGKELIDQESKEECWEILSEVWAELLVHIAPTWNAEAHKQCLESGGEFITYIWALLWHCGIEKSKLWPVEDVY
;
A
#
# COMPACT_ATOMS: atom_id res chain seq x y z
N MET A 1 -13.34 2.66 23.19
CA MET A 1 -12.53 3.80 22.73
C MET A 1 -11.06 3.51 23.00
N GLU A 2 -10.73 3.20 24.25
CA GLU A 2 -9.39 2.82 24.72
C GLU A 2 -8.70 1.67 23.96
N VAL A 3 -9.44 0.64 23.54
CA VAL A 3 -8.89 -0.48 22.75
C VAL A 3 -8.44 -0.05 21.35
N ALA A 4 -9.19 0.87 20.71
CA ALA A 4 -8.85 1.39 19.40
C ALA A 4 -7.68 2.39 19.48
N GLU A 5 -7.65 3.22 20.52
CA GLU A 5 -6.53 4.12 20.79
C GLU A 5 -5.25 3.36 21.11
N LYS A 6 -5.33 2.26 21.87
CA LYS A 6 -4.20 1.38 22.13
C LYS A 6 -3.69 0.70 20.85
N ALA A 7 -4.58 0.21 19.98
CA ALA A 7 -4.16 -0.40 18.71
C ALA A 7 -3.49 0.61 17.77
N ILE A 8 -3.93 1.87 17.78
CA ILE A 8 -3.29 2.96 17.03
C ILE A 8 -1.93 3.31 17.63
N GLN A 9 -1.82 3.39 18.96
CA GLN A 9 -0.57 3.66 19.67
C GLN A 9 0.46 2.54 19.51
N ASP A 10 0.03 1.28 19.58
CA ASP A 10 0.85 0.09 19.31
C ASP A 10 1.28 0.09 17.83
N GLY A 11 0.41 0.53 16.91
CA GLY A 11 0.75 0.77 15.50
C GLY A 11 1.82 1.84 15.32
N ASP A 12 1.69 3.00 15.98
CA ASP A 12 2.68 4.10 15.94
C ASP A 12 4.03 3.72 16.54
N ASP A 13 4.05 2.88 17.58
CA ASP A 13 5.30 2.36 18.16
C ASP A 13 5.92 1.26 17.28
N ILE A 14 5.12 0.48 16.54
CA ILE A 14 5.60 -0.41 15.48
C ILE A 14 6.17 0.41 14.31
N LEU A 15 5.58 1.57 13.96
CA LEU A 15 6.12 2.48 12.95
C LEU A 15 7.46 3.14 13.34
N LYS A 16 7.87 3.06 14.62
CA LYS A 16 9.24 3.41 15.04
C LYS A 16 10.25 2.30 14.75
N GLU A 17 9.81 1.06 14.54
CA GLU A 17 10.65 0.05 13.90
C GLU A 17 10.78 0.39 12.41
N ASP A 18 12.01 0.35 11.91
CA ASP A 18 12.30 0.57 10.49
C ASP A 18 11.40 -0.31 9.61
N VAL A 19 10.57 0.30 8.76
CA VAL A 19 9.61 -0.39 7.89
C VAL A 19 10.27 -1.46 7.02
N VAL A 20 11.55 -1.25 6.67
CA VAL A 20 12.36 -2.23 5.93
C VAL A 20 12.64 -3.47 6.79
N ARG A 21 12.90 -3.28 8.09
CA ARG A 21 13.11 -4.38 9.05
C ARG A 21 11.83 -5.17 9.28
N LEU A 22 10.68 -4.51 9.38
CA LEU A 22 9.38 -5.16 9.48
C LEU A 22 9.07 -5.99 8.24
N GLY A 23 9.27 -5.43 7.05
CA GLY A 23 9.12 -6.14 5.78
C GLY A 23 10.03 -7.37 5.68
N ALA A 24 11.30 -7.24 6.09
CA ALA A 24 12.24 -8.35 6.10
C ALA A 24 11.84 -9.47 7.08
N LYS A 25 11.31 -9.11 8.25
CA LYS A 25 10.80 -10.06 9.24
C LYS A 25 9.59 -10.82 8.69
N LEU A 26 8.60 -10.11 8.14
CA LEU A 26 7.42 -10.73 7.52
C LEU A 26 7.82 -11.66 6.37
N GLY A 27 8.73 -11.22 5.51
CA GLY A 27 9.23 -12.05 4.40
C GLY A 27 9.89 -13.35 4.89
N LYS A 28 10.63 -13.30 5.99
CA LYS A 28 11.20 -14.50 6.61
C LYS A 28 10.11 -15.43 7.15
N GLU A 29 9.15 -14.89 7.89
CA GLU A 29 8.03 -15.67 8.45
C GLU A 29 7.20 -16.37 7.35
N LEU A 30 6.99 -15.69 6.22
CA LEU A 30 6.32 -16.25 5.04
C LEU A 30 7.12 -17.35 4.34
N ILE A 31 8.45 -17.25 4.30
CA ILE A 31 9.34 -18.28 3.72
C ILE A 31 9.39 -19.53 4.61
N ASP A 32 9.37 -19.32 5.93
CA ASP A 32 9.43 -20.38 6.92
C ASP A 32 8.08 -21.10 7.11
N GLN A 33 7.00 -20.64 6.45
CA GLN A 33 5.65 -21.20 6.53
C GLN A 33 5.52 -22.52 5.75
N GLU A 34 4.89 -23.54 6.35
CA GLU A 34 4.73 -24.85 5.70
C GLU A 34 3.62 -24.86 4.63
N SER A 35 2.56 -24.05 4.81
CA SER A 35 1.47 -23.91 3.84
C SER A 35 1.78 -22.83 2.81
N LYS A 36 1.89 -23.25 1.54
CA LYS A 36 2.05 -22.30 0.43
C LYS A 36 0.77 -21.53 0.18
N GLU A 37 -0.39 -22.15 0.37
CA GLU A 37 -1.69 -21.53 0.19
C GLU A 37 -1.87 -20.32 1.12
N GLU A 38 -1.60 -20.50 2.42
CA GLU A 38 -1.68 -19.40 3.41
C GLU A 38 -0.68 -18.28 3.09
N CYS A 39 0.54 -18.63 2.67
CA CYS A 39 1.55 -17.65 2.27
C CYS A 39 1.09 -16.80 1.08
N TRP A 40 0.46 -17.43 0.07
CA TRP A 40 -0.08 -16.72 -1.09
C TRP A 40 -1.30 -15.87 -0.76
N GLU A 41 -2.15 -16.30 0.18
CA GLU A 41 -3.28 -15.52 0.68
C GLU A 41 -2.78 -14.20 1.30
N ILE A 42 -1.81 -14.29 2.23
CA ILE A 42 -1.21 -13.11 2.88
C ILE A 42 -0.53 -12.20 1.85
N LEU A 43 0.25 -12.77 0.94
CA LEU A 43 0.93 -11.99 -0.11
C LEU A 43 -0.09 -11.26 -1.00
N SER A 44 -1.21 -11.90 -1.34
CA SER A 44 -2.22 -11.29 -2.20
C SER A 44 -2.85 -10.05 -1.56
N GLU A 45 -3.10 -10.09 -0.25
CA GLU A 45 -3.64 -8.96 0.51
C GLU A 45 -2.63 -7.81 0.57
N VAL A 46 -1.37 -8.12 0.92
CA VAL A 46 -0.29 -7.11 0.98
C VAL A 46 -0.09 -6.44 -0.38
N TRP A 47 -0.04 -7.21 -1.47
CA TRP A 47 0.10 -6.65 -2.81
C TRP A 47 -1.10 -5.82 -3.22
N ALA A 48 -2.33 -6.25 -2.91
CA ALA A 48 -3.53 -5.48 -3.23
C ALA A 48 -3.54 -4.14 -2.49
N GLU A 49 -3.25 -4.13 -1.19
CA GLU A 49 -3.18 -2.90 -0.39
C GLU A 49 -2.07 -1.97 -0.87
N LEU A 50 -0.87 -2.51 -1.15
CA LEU A 50 0.25 -1.72 -1.65
C LEU A 50 -0.08 -1.07 -3.00
N LEU A 51 -0.63 -1.84 -3.96
CA LEU A 51 -0.96 -1.33 -5.29
C LEU A 51 -2.03 -0.25 -5.25
N VAL A 52 -3.08 -0.44 -4.44
CA VAL A 52 -4.12 0.58 -4.22
C VAL A 52 -3.54 1.81 -3.51
N HIS A 53 -2.54 1.61 -2.64
CA HIS A 53 -1.90 2.70 -1.94
C HIS A 53 -0.99 3.55 -2.82
N ILE A 54 -0.18 2.94 -3.69
CA ILE A 54 0.78 3.65 -4.53
C ILE A 54 0.16 4.27 -5.79
N ALA A 55 -0.99 3.77 -6.24
CA ALA A 55 -1.64 4.28 -7.45
C ALA A 55 -1.97 5.79 -7.41
N PRO A 56 -2.42 6.38 -6.29
CA PRO A 56 -2.74 7.81 -6.20
C PRO A 56 -1.57 8.71 -5.77
N THR A 57 -0.49 8.14 -5.22
CA THR A 57 0.66 8.92 -4.71
C THR A 57 1.57 9.44 -5.81
N TRP A 58 1.44 8.90 -7.02
CA TRP A 58 2.29 9.26 -8.15
C TRP A 58 1.62 10.34 -8.99
N ASN A 59 2.39 11.37 -9.38
CA ASN A 59 1.90 12.57 -10.07
C ASN A 59 0.92 12.22 -11.20
N ALA A 60 -0.34 12.66 -11.08
CA ALA A 60 -1.39 12.41 -12.07
C ALA A 60 -1.00 12.88 -13.49
N GLU A 61 -0.17 13.92 -13.59
CA GLU A 61 0.37 14.40 -14.88
C GLU A 61 1.41 13.42 -15.47
N ALA A 62 2.18 12.74 -14.63
CA ALA A 62 3.11 11.69 -15.07
C ALA A 62 2.36 10.45 -15.57
N HIS A 63 1.30 10.03 -14.88
CA HIS A 63 0.42 8.95 -15.36
C HIS A 63 -0.23 9.28 -16.71
N LYS A 64 -0.67 10.53 -16.89
CA LYS A 64 -1.25 10.99 -18.16
C LYS A 64 -0.29 10.86 -19.34
N GLN A 65 1.00 11.13 -19.15
CA GLN A 65 2.02 11.00 -20.20
C GLN A 65 2.36 9.52 -20.50
N CYS A 66 2.35 8.64 -19.50
CA CYS A 66 2.60 7.20 -19.66
C CYS A 66 1.41 6.42 -20.27
N LEU A 67 0.22 7.00 -20.33
CA LEU A 67 -0.95 6.38 -20.99
C LEU A 67 -0.75 6.22 -22.51
N GLU A 68 0.04 7.08 -23.15
CA GLU A 68 0.29 7.02 -24.59
C GLU A 68 1.22 5.88 -25.01
N SER A 69 1.98 5.28 -24.07
CA SER A 69 3.00 4.25 -24.35
C SER A 69 2.59 2.83 -23.95
N GLY A 70 1.36 2.61 -23.48
CA GLY A 70 0.88 1.29 -23.08
C GLY A 70 0.99 1.00 -21.58
N GLY A 71 0.80 2.03 -20.75
CA GLY A 71 0.25 2.04 -19.40
C GLY A 71 0.63 0.90 -18.45
N GLU A 72 1.53 1.19 -17.51
CA GLU A 72 1.83 0.33 -16.36
C GLU A 72 0.54 -0.05 -15.60
N PHE A 73 0.47 -1.28 -15.06
CA PHE A 73 -0.70 -1.83 -14.35
C PHE A 73 -1.29 -0.86 -13.29
N ILE A 74 -0.44 -0.12 -12.60
CA ILE A 74 -0.79 0.89 -11.60
C ILE A 74 -1.65 2.03 -12.19
N THR A 75 -1.43 2.40 -13.45
CA THR A 75 -2.20 3.45 -14.14
C THR A 75 -3.66 3.05 -14.32
N TYR A 76 -3.93 1.76 -14.58
CA TYR A 76 -5.30 1.25 -14.65
C TYR A 76 -5.99 1.28 -13.29
N ILE A 77 -5.27 0.95 -12.22
CA ILE A 77 -5.78 1.04 -10.84
C ILE A 77 -6.10 2.49 -10.49
N TRP A 78 -5.20 3.43 -10.79
CA TRP A 78 -5.44 4.86 -10.62
C TRP A 78 -6.70 5.33 -11.36
N ALA A 79 -6.84 4.98 -12.64
CA ALA A 79 -8.00 5.37 -13.44
C ALA A 79 -9.32 4.81 -12.87
N LEU A 80 -9.30 3.58 -12.37
CA LEU A 80 -10.46 2.97 -11.69
C LEU A 80 -10.81 3.70 -10.39
N LEU A 81 -9.82 4.01 -9.55
CA LEU A 81 -10.03 4.76 -8.31
C LEU A 81 -10.63 6.15 -8.59
N TRP A 82 -10.09 6.84 -9.59
CA TRP A 82 -10.61 8.13 -10.06
C TRP A 82 -12.05 8.03 -10.55
N HIS A 83 -12.36 7.04 -11.38
CA HIS A 83 -13.71 6.81 -11.89
C HIS A 83 -14.72 6.50 -10.76
N CYS A 84 -14.27 5.88 -9.67
CA CYS A 84 -15.07 5.62 -8.47
C CYS A 84 -15.16 6.82 -7.51
N GLY A 85 -14.53 7.97 -7.82
CA GLY A 85 -14.51 9.16 -6.96
C GLY A 85 -13.58 9.03 -5.75
N ILE A 86 -12.64 8.08 -5.77
CA ILE A 86 -11.66 7.85 -4.71
C ILE A 86 -10.40 8.65 -5.03
N GLU A 87 -10.42 9.93 -4.67
CA GLU A 87 -9.34 10.87 -4.98
C GLU A 87 -8.32 11.03 -3.83
N LYS A 88 -8.72 10.68 -2.59
CA LYS A 88 -7.91 10.87 -1.37
C LYS A 88 -8.20 9.77 -0.35
N SER A 89 -7.21 9.41 0.46
CA SER A 89 -7.36 8.52 1.61
C SER A 89 -6.63 9.12 2.81
N LYS A 90 -7.09 8.83 4.04
CA LYS A 90 -6.31 9.15 5.25
C LYS A 90 -4.98 8.41 5.30
N LEU A 91 -4.90 7.29 4.58
CA LEU A 91 -3.69 6.52 4.39
C LEU A 91 -2.80 7.11 3.29
N TRP A 92 -3.27 8.10 2.52
CA TRP A 92 -2.50 8.83 1.52
C TRP A 92 -2.29 10.25 2.03
N PRO A 93 -1.40 10.46 3.02
CA PRO A 93 -1.06 11.80 3.44
C PRO A 93 -0.56 12.54 2.20
N VAL A 94 -1.20 13.67 1.91
CA VAL A 94 -0.71 14.57 0.86
C VAL A 94 0.66 15.01 1.36
N GLU A 95 1.73 14.58 0.70
CA GLU A 95 3.04 15.19 0.93
C GLU A 95 2.87 16.67 0.58
N ASP A 96 2.85 17.51 1.61
CA ASP A 96 2.93 18.95 1.44
C ASP A 96 4.28 19.23 0.79
N VAL A 97 4.25 19.37 -0.54
CA VAL A 97 5.40 19.72 -1.37
C VAL A 97 5.84 21.12 -0.98
N TYR A 98 7.01 21.24 -0.33
CA TYR A 98 7.70 22.51 -0.10
C TYR A 98 8.28 23.07 -1.41
#